data_AF-A0A238DA86-F1
#
_entry.id   AF-A0A238DA86-F1
#
_cell.length_a   1.000
_cell.length_b   1.000
_cell.length_c   1.000
_cell.angle_alpha   90.00
_cell.angle_beta   90.00
_cell.angle_gamma   90.00
#
_symmetry.space_group_name_H-M   'P 1'
#
loop_
_entity.id
_entity.type
_entity.pdbx_description
1 polymer ?
#
loop_
_entity_poly.entity_id
_entity_poly.type
_entity_poly.pdbx_seq_one_letter_code
_entity_poly.pdbx_strand_id
1 'polypeptide(L)'
;MTDFSGAPPDAEQRLAGLPEVLHVVAFPRWKWPVIRQCFPGRTLRFIQAEDVTQQTRCLVLWGRAAVPQGAATDARILRVEDGFLRSVGLGADLVRPLSWVIDTRGIYYDAGQESDLEWLLGHASFAPELLDRARALRERIVSSGLTKYNVGAQAWQRPHHATHVILVPGQVESDASIAFGATDLQHNMALLRAVRKANPEAYVLYKPHPDVVARLRKLGQDEDHAQRWCDEVVAGIGMDALLHGVDEVHVLTSLAGFEALLRGKTVTCYGQPFYAGWGLTHDIVPHLRRTRRLQLDELVAGVLLLYPLYLSRANKRLVTPEQALDELLAWKARVAGKTPWWQEIYRFFLRRFIGVR
;
A
#
# COMPACT_ATOMS: atom_id res chain seq x y z
N MET A 1 -12.01 25.58 -15.20
CA MET A 1 -11.57 25.84 -13.82
C MET A 1 -12.80 25.80 -12.95
N THR A 2 -13.08 24.64 -12.33
CA THR A 2 -14.13 24.53 -11.31
C THR A 2 -13.53 25.02 -9.99
N ASP A 3 -14.09 26.11 -9.50
CA ASP A 3 -13.82 26.68 -8.18
C ASP A 3 -14.35 25.69 -7.11
N PHE A 4 -13.45 24.97 -6.44
CA PHE A 4 -13.81 24.05 -5.36
C PHE A 4 -13.65 24.77 -4.02
N SER A 5 -14.60 25.64 -3.70
CA SER A 5 -14.79 26.22 -2.37
C SER A 5 -15.43 25.23 -1.37
N GLY A 6 -15.68 23.99 -1.80
CA GLY A 6 -16.22 22.91 -0.98
C GLY A 6 -15.16 21.92 -0.50
N ALA A 7 -15.49 21.13 0.52
CA ALA A 7 -14.66 20.02 0.98
C ALA A 7 -14.31 19.08 -0.20
N PRO A 8 -13.07 18.57 -0.27
CA PRO A 8 -12.67 17.68 -1.35
C PRO A 8 -13.52 16.42 -1.36
N PRO A 9 -13.91 15.91 -2.54
CA PRO A 9 -14.81 14.78 -2.62
C PRO A 9 -14.12 13.51 -2.09
N ASP A 10 -14.85 12.74 -1.29
CA ASP A 10 -14.42 11.39 -0.92
C ASP A 10 -14.52 10.42 -2.10
N ALA A 11 -14.09 9.18 -1.89
CA ALA A 11 -14.06 8.18 -2.95
C ALA A 11 -15.47 7.87 -3.52
N GLU A 12 -16.51 7.87 -2.69
CA GLU A 12 -17.88 7.62 -3.18
C GLU A 12 -18.36 8.77 -4.07
N GLN A 13 -18.10 10.01 -3.65
CA GLN A 13 -18.44 11.22 -4.40
C GLN A 13 -17.68 11.30 -5.74
N ARG A 14 -16.38 10.96 -5.77
CA ARG A 14 -15.58 10.91 -7.02
C ARG A 14 -16.14 9.89 -8.02
N LEU A 15 -16.75 8.82 -7.53
CA LEU A 15 -17.26 7.72 -8.35
C LEU A 15 -18.77 7.83 -8.67
N ALA A 16 -19.46 8.82 -8.12
CA ALA A 16 -20.89 9.04 -8.36
C ALA A 16 -21.23 9.27 -9.85
N GLY A 17 -20.32 9.89 -10.60
CA GLY A 17 -20.47 10.16 -12.04
C GLY A 17 -20.09 9.00 -12.97
N LEU A 18 -19.92 7.77 -12.46
CA LEU A 18 -19.65 6.60 -13.30
C LEU A 18 -20.90 6.16 -14.10
N PRO A 19 -20.72 5.56 -15.29
CA PRO A 19 -21.82 5.00 -16.04
C PRO A 19 -22.45 3.80 -15.30
N GLU A 20 -23.70 3.47 -15.66
CA GLU A 20 -24.45 2.37 -15.04
C GLU A 20 -23.75 1.00 -15.22
N VAL A 21 -23.16 0.77 -16.40
CA VAL A 21 -22.49 -0.48 -16.75
C VAL A 21 -20.98 -0.30 -16.76
N LEU A 22 -20.28 -1.14 -15.99
CA LEU A 22 -18.82 -1.16 -15.91
C LEU A 22 -18.30 -2.53 -16.35
N HIS A 23 -17.23 -2.55 -17.14
CA HIS A 23 -16.65 -3.79 -17.65
C HIS A 23 -15.38 -4.16 -16.88
N VAL A 24 -15.47 -5.21 -16.07
CA VAL A 24 -14.37 -5.70 -15.24
C VAL A 24 -13.57 -6.72 -16.05
N VAL A 25 -12.33 -6.36 -16.39
CA VAL A 25 -11.54 -7.11 -17.39
C VAL A 25 -10.53 -8.03 -16.72
N ALA A 26 -10.58 -9.32 -17.03
CA ALA A 26 -9.61 -10.33 -16.60
C ALA A 26 -9.41 -10.45 -15.07
N PHE A 27 -10.43 -10.10 -14.27
CA PHE A 27 -10.37 -10.27 -12.81
C PHE A 27 -10.51 -11.76 -12.42
N PRO A 28 -9.67 -12.26 -11.48
CA PRO A 28 -9.88 -13.58 -10.88
C PRO A 28 -11.28 -13.70 -10.27
N ARG A 29 -11.97 -14.83 -10.51
CA ARG A 29 -13.35 -15.07 -10.06
C ARG A 29 -13.57 -14.83 -8.56
N TRP A 30 -12.58 -15.16 -7.73
CA TRP A 30 -12.67 -14.96 -6.27
C TRP A 30 -12.74 -13.49 -5.86
N LYS A 31 -12.26 -12.54 -6.69
CA LYS A 31 -12.38 -11.09 -6.44
C LYS A 31 -13.74 -10.52 -6.83
N TRP A 32 -14.55 -11.25 -7.59
CA TRP A 32 -15.82 -10.75 -8.12
C TRP A 32 -16.84 -10.32 -7.04
N PRO A 33 -17.00 -11.05 -5.92
CA PRO A 33 -17.90 -10.60 -4.86
C PRO A 33 -17.41 -9.34 -4.14
N VAL A 34 -16.09 -9.09 -4.16
CA VAL A 34 -15.49 -7.95 -3.49
C VAL A 34 -15.60 -6.71 -4.35
N ILE A 35 -15.22 -6.80 -5.63
CA ILE A 35 -15.30 -5.67 -6.56
C ILE A 35 -16.73 -5.17 -6.76
N ARG A 36 -17.75 -6.06 -6.70
CA ARG A 36 -19.16 -5.66 -6.71
C ARG A 36 -19.52 -4.72 -5.57
N GLN A 37 -18.89 -4.86 -4.40
CA GLN A 37 -19.17 -3.99 -3.26
C GLN A 37 -18.54 -2.60 -3.43
N CYS A 38 -17.50 -2.46 -4.25
CA CYS A 38 -16.88 -1.16 -4.52
C CYS A 38 -17.75 -0.26 -5.42
N PHE A 39 -18.75 -0.83 -6.11
CA PHE A 39 -19.60 -0.11 -7.05
C PHE A 39 -21.09 -0.35 -6.74
N PRO A 40 -21.58 0.10 -5.57
CA PRO A 40 -23.00 -0.04 -5.23
C PRO A 40 -23.88 0.63 -6.28
N GLY A 41 -24.95 -0.06 -6.68
CA GLY A 41 -25.89 0.43 -7.70
C GLY A 41 -25.39 0.38 -9.15
N ARG A 42 -24.24 -0.23 -9.43
CA ARG A 42 -23.73 -0.41 -10.80
C ARG A 42 -23.82 -1.86 -11.26
N THR A 43 -24.03 -2.04 -12.55
CA THR A 43 -23.99 -3.35 -13.21
C THR A 43 -22.56 -3.68 -13.64
N LEU A 44 -21.93 -4.67 -13.01
CA LEU A 44 -20.60 -5.15 -13.41
C LEU A 44 -20.69 -6.28 -14.42
N ARG A 45 -20.13 -6.09 -15.62
CA ARG A 45 -19.94 -7.12 -16.65
C ARG A 45 -18.50 -7.63 -16.60
N PHE A 46 -18.32 -8.91 -16.30
CA PHE A 46 -17.01 -9.53 -16.23
C PHE A 46 -16.66 -10.14 -17.59
N ILE A 47 -15.54 -9.70 -18.18
CA ILE A 47 -15.13 -10.08 -19.53
C ILE A 47 -13.63 -10.42 -19.59
N GLN A 48 -13.19 -11.18 -20.58
CA GLN A 48 -11.76 -11.36 -20.85
C GLN A 48 -11.21 -10.15 -21.63
N ALA A 49 -9.88 -10.08 -21.78
CA ALA A 49 -9.23 -8.96 -22.45
C ALA A 49 -9.56 -8.92 -23.95
N GLU A 50 -9.65 -10.10 -24.56
CA GLU A 50 -10.03 -10.35 -25.96
C GLU A 50 -11.49 -9.98 -26.28
N ASP A 51 -12.37 -9.96 -25.27
CA ASP A 51 -13.79 -9.59 -25.43
C ASP A 51 -14.02 -8.07 -25.37
N VAL A 52 -12.97 -7.28 -25.11
CA VAL A 52 -13.08 -5.82 -25.09
C VAL A 52 -13.20 -5.31 -26.52
N THR A 53 -14.25 -4.53 -26.78
CA THR A 53 -14.51 -3.93 -28.09
C THR A 53 -14.63 -2.40 -28.00
N GLN A 54 -14.76 -1.74 -29.15
CA GLN A 54 -15.01 -0.30 -29.24
C GLN A 54 -16.32 0.15 -28.58
N GLN A 55 -17.24 -0.79 -28.28
CA GLN A 55 -18.48 -0.50 -27.55
C GLN A 55 -18.27 -0.48 -26.02
N THR A 56 -17.14 -1.00 -25.53
CA THR A 56 -16.78 -1.01 -24.11
C THR A 56 -16.28 0.37 -23.69
N ARG A 57 -17.17 1.21 -23.15
CA ARG A 57 -16.86 2.62 -22.81
C ARG A 57 -16.27 2.86 -21.43
N CYS A 58 -16.38 1.91 -20.50
CA CYS A 58 -15.77 2.03 -19.17
C CYS A 58 -15.21 0.69 -18.71
N LEU A 59 -13.89 0.66 -18.49
CA LEU A 59 -13.12 -0.52 -18.14
C LEU A 59 -12.63 -0.42 -16.70
N VAL A 60 -12.72 -1.51 -15.96
CA VAL A 60 -12.17 -1.68 -14.63
C VAL A 60 -11.01 -2.66 -14.73
N LEU A 61 -9.80 -2.17 -14.48
CA LEU A 61 -8.53 -2.90 -14.60
C LEU A 61 -7.86 -2.99 -13.23
N TRP A 62 -7.11 -4.07 -12.98
CA TRP A 62 -6.32 -4.21 -11.76
C TRP A 62 -4.96 -3.52 -11.91
N GLY A 63 -4.67 -2.56 -11.03
CA GLY A 63 -3.40 -1.85 -10.99
C GLY A 63 -2.96 -1.35 -12.36
N ARG A 64 -1.72 -1.66 -12.74
CA ARG A 64 -1.11 -1.28 -14.02
C ARG A 64 -1.38 -2.22 -15.20
N ALA A 65 -2.39 -3.10 -15.12
CA ALA A 65 -2.78 -3.94 -16.24
C ALA A 65 -2.95 -3.12 -17.53
N ALA A 66 -2.47 -3.67 -18.64
CA ALA A 66 -2.52 -3.02 -19.95
C ALA A 66 -3.98 -2.82 -20.38
N VAL A 67 -4.24 -1.69 -21.02
CA VAL A 67 -5.53 -1.45 -21.67
C VAL A 67 -5.62 -2.37 -22.89
N PRO A 68 -6.65 -3.22 -23.01
CA PRO A 68 -6.76 -4.15 -24.14
C PRO A 68 -6.84 -3.41 -25.48
N GLN A 69 -6.23 -3.97 -26.52
CA GLN A 69 -6.15 -3.35 -27.85
C GLN A 69 -7.52 -3.02 -28.47
N GLY A 70 -8.55 -3.81 -28.14
CA GLY A 70 -9.91 -3.58 -28.63
C GLY A 70 -10.65 -2.41 -27.97
N ALA A 71 -10.10 -1.79 -26.91
CA ALA A 71 -10.73 -0.68 -26.20
C ALA A 71 -10.85 0.57 -27.09
N ALA A 72 -11.93 1.33 -26.89
CA ALA A 72 -12.06 2.64 -27.53
C ALA A 72 -11.00 3.63 -27.00
N THR A 73 -10.54 4.52 -27.86
CA THR A 73 -9.52 5.53 -27.51
C THR A 73 -10.03 6.52 -26.44
N ASP A 74 -11.33 6.74 -26.38
CA ASP A 74 -12.03 7.58 -25.40
C ASP A 74 -12.62 6.79 -24.23
N ALA A 75 -12.29 5.49 -24.11
CA ALA A 75 -12.82 4.66 -23.04
C ALA A 75 -12.31 5.15 -21.67
N ARG A 76 -13.21 5.25 -20.70
CA ARG A 76 -12.86 5.60 -19.33
C ARG A 76 -12.19 4.41 -18.65
N ILE A 77 -10.96 4.59 -18.15
CA ILE A 77 -10.21 3.55 -17.45
C ILE A 77 -10.26 3.80 -15.95
N LEU A 78 -10.72 2.79 -15.20
CA LEU A 78 -10.66 2.74 -13.74
C LEU A 78 -9.60 1.72 -13.35
N ARG A 79 -8.57 2.16 -12.61
CA ARG A 79 -7.56 1.26 -12.04
C ARG A 79 -7.90 0.98 -10.58
N VAL A 80 -7.88 -0.30 -10.21
CA VAL A 80 -8.24 -0.78 -8.88
C VAL A 80 -7.05 -1.43 -8.23
N GLU A 81 -6.85 -1.16 -6.94
CA GLU A 81 -5.86 -1.87 -6.13
C GLU A 81 -6.38 -2.12 -4.71
N ASP A 82 -5.69 -2.97 -3.97
CA ASP A 82 -5.71 -2.99 -2.51
C ASP A 82 -5.36 -1.59 -1.96
N GLY A 83 -6.12 -1.12 -0.97
CA GLY A 83 -5.84 0.11 -0.24
C GLY A 83 -4.88 -0.08 0.94
N PHE A 84 -4.69 0.97 1.72
CA PHE A 84 -3.57 1.07 2.67
C PHE A 84 -3.82 0.38 4.02
N LEU A 85 -5.08 0.38 4.51
CA LEU A 85 -5.47 -0.39 5.70
C LEU A 85 -6.00 -1.75 5.27
N ARG A 86 -5.12 -2.75 5.28
CA ARG A 86 -5.37 -4.01 4.56
C ARG A 86 -5.98 -5.11 5.43
N SER A 87 -5.20 -5.75 6.30
CA SER A 87 -5.62 -6.99 6.97
C SER A 87 -4.79 -7.34 8.22
N VAL A 88 -5.31 -8.26 9.05
CA VAL A 88 -4.54 -9.02 10.04
C VAL A 88 -3.97 -10.26 9.34
N GLY A 89 -2.64 -10.38 9.23
CA GLY A 89 -1.98 -11.47 8.50
C GLY A 89 -1.53 -11.10 7.09
N LEU A 90 -0.87 -12.06 6.41
CA LEU A 90 -0.24 -11.84 5.09
C LEU A 90 -1.26 -11.79 3.96
N GLY A 91 -0.94 -11.02 2.90
CA GLY A 91 -1.73 -11.05 1.67
C GLY A 91 -1.72 -12.38 0.95
N ALA A 92 -0.68 -13.17 1.18
CA ALA A 92 -0.59 -14.53 0.67
C ALA A 92 -1.54 -15.54 1.38
N ASP A 93 -2.18 -15.16 2.50
CA ASP A 93 -3.22 -15.97 3.14
C ASP A 93 -4.63 -15.73 2.52
N LEU A 94 -4.70 -15.09 1.33
CA LEU A 94 -5.95 -14.72 0.61
C LEU A 94 -6.97 -13.94 1.44
N VAL A 95 -6.51 -13.21 2.47
CA VAL A 95 -7.42 -12.38 3.24
C VAL A 95 -7.86 -11.18 2.41
N ARG A 96 -9.18 -11.07 2.24
CA ARG A 96 -9.86 -9.92 1.67
C ARG A 96 -9.38 -8.60 2.34
N PRO A 97 -8.88 -7.62 1.56
CA PRO A 97 -8.59 -6.27 2.06
C PRO A 97 -9.86 -5.58 2.52
N LEU A 98 -9.77 -4.83 3.63
CA LEU A 98 -10.83 -3.89 4.03
C LEU A 98 -10.82 -2.62 3.18
N SER A 99 -9.63 -2.15 2.78
CA SER A 99 -9.45 -0.94 1.98
C SER A 99 -9.21 -1.26 0.51
N TRP A 100 -9.83 -0.49 -0.39
CA TRP A 100 -9.75 -0.63 -1.85
C TRP A 100 -9.61 0.74 -2.48
N VAL A 101 -8.75 0.90 -3.47
CA VAL A 101 -8.62 2.15 -4.22
C VAL A 101 -9.25 2.01 -5.59
N ILE A 102 -9.90 3.08 -6.05
CA ILE A 102 -10.35 3.23 -7.44
C ILE A 102 -9.84 4.56 -7.93
N ASP A 103 -9.04 4.50 -8.98
CA ASP A 103 -8.34 5.63 -9.57
C ASP A 103 -8.75 5.78 -11.03
N THR A 104 -9.10 7.02 -11.40
CA THR A 104 -9.63 7.37 -12.72
C THR A 104 -8.58 8.01 -13.63
N ARG A 105 -7.39 8.34 -13.10
CA ARG A 105 -6.30 9.00 -13.82
C ARG A 105 -5.09 8.10 -14.01
N GLY A 106 -4.76 7.34 -12.97
CA GLY A 106 -3.57 6.50 -12.91
C GLY A 106 -3.68 5.50 -11.77
N ILE A 107 -2.62 5.35 -10.99
CA ILE A 107 -2.66 4.56 -9.76
C ILE A 107 -1.57 5.07 -8.81
N TYR A 108 -1.83 5.07 -7.51
CA TYR A 108 -0.99 5.77 -6.52
C TYR A 108 0.52 5.43 -6.55
N TYR A 109 0.87 4.20 -6.92
CA TYR A 109 2.28 3.76 -6.94
C TYR A 109 3.00 4.04 -8.26
N ASP A 110 2.30 4.51 -9.30
CA ASP A 110 2.90 4.84 -10.58
C ASP A 110 3.35 6.31 -10.58
N ALA A 111 4.66 6.53 -10.50
CA ALA A 111 5.26 7.85 -10.58
C ALA A 111 5.40 8.36 -12.03
N GLY A 112 5.07 7.55 -13.04
CA GLY A 112 5.12 7.93 -14.45
C GLY A 112 4.00 8.90 -14.88
N GLN A 113 2.88 8.93 -14.16
CA GLN A 113 1.72 9.78 -14.48
C GLN A 113 0.95 10.21 -13.23
N GLU A 114 0.15 11.27 -13.35
CA GLU A 114 -0.70 11.74 -12.23
C GLU A 114 -1.76 10.67 -11.88
N SER A 115 -1.94 10.42 -10.58
CA SER A 115 -3.01 9.60 -10.01
C SER A 115 -4.11 10.48 -9.42
N ASP A 116 -5.30 9.95 -9.16
CA ASP A 116 -6.33 10.69 -8.42
C ASP A 116 -5.83 11.10 -7.01
N LEU A 117 -4.96 10.29 -6.40
CA LEU A 117 -4.32 10.64 -5.13
C LEU A 117 -3.35 11.81 -5.27
N GLU A 118 -2.47 11.79 -6.29
CA GLU A 118 -1.54 12.90 -6.57
C GLU A 118 -2.31 14.19 -6.87
N TRP A 119 -3.37 14.10 -7.67
CA TRP A 119 -4.23 15.24 -7.95
C TRP A 119 -4.90 15.78 -6.67
N LEU A 120 -5.47 14.90 -5.85
CA LEU A 120 -6.12 15.27 -4.59
C LEU A 120 -5.14 15.98 -3.65
N LEU A 121 -3.97 15.39 -3.43
CA LEU A 121 -2.93 15.94 -2.56
C LEU A 121 -2.36 17.27 -3.10
N GLY A 122 -2.25 17.41 -4.42
CA GLY A 122 -1.79 18.63 -5.07
C GLY A 122 -2.77 19.79 -4.98
N HIS A 123 -4.08 19.52 -5.10
CA HIS A 123 -5.08 20.56 -5.41
C HIS A 123 -6.15 20.77 -4.34
N ALA A 124 -6.37 19.82 -3.43
CA ALA A 124 -7.43 19.94 -2.42
C ALA A 124 -7.08 20.93 -1.31
N SER A 125 -8.11 21.60 -0.79
CA SER A 125 -8.04 22.30 0.50
C SER A 125 -8.52 21.37 1.61
N PHE A 126 -7.74 21.23 2.68
CA PHE A 126 -8.09 20.36 3.82
C PHE A 126 -8.60 21.23 4.96
N ALA A 127 -9.91 21.18 5.21
CA ALA A 127 -10.53 21.92 6.30
C ALA A 127 -10.05 21.42 7.68
N PRO A 128 -10.01 22.28 8.72
CA PRO A 128 -9.54 21.90 10.05
C PRO A 128 -10.22 20.64 10.61
N GLU A 129 -11.52 20.48 10.41
CA GLU A 129 -12.29 19.34 10.90
C GLU A 129 -11.84 18.01 10.24
N LEU A 130 -11.47 18.08 8.95
CA LEU A 130 -10.93 16.92 8.24
C LEU A 130 -9.53 16.57 8.73
N LEU A 131 -8.71 17.58 9.05
CA LEU A 131 -7.37 17.37 9.61
C LEU A 131 -7.43 16.80 11.03
N ASP A 132 -8.38 17.24 11.86
CA ASP A 132 -8.62 16.68 13.19
C ASP A 132 -9.07 15.22 13.11
N ARG A 133 -9.97 14.91 12.16
CA ARG A 133 -10.38 13.53 11.87
C ARG A 133 -9.20 12.66 11.42
N ALA A 134 -8.35 13.19 10.53
CA ALA A 134 -7.17 12.50 10.04
C ALA A 134 -6.16 12.22 11.17
N ARG A 135 -5.91 13.21 12.03
CA ARG A 135 -5.05 13.08 13.21
C ARG A 135 -5.56 12.00 14.17
N ALA A 136 -6.85 12.06 14.52
CA ALA A 136 -7.47 11.08 15.41
C ALA A 136 -7.40 9.66 14.85
N LEU A 137 -7.65 9.49 13.54
CA LEU A 137 -7.51 8.19 12.88
C LEU A 137 -6.04 7.70 12.91
N ARG A 138 -5.08 8.56 12.58
CA ARG A 138 -3.64 8.26 12.62
C ARG A 138 -3.23 7.77 14.02
N GLU A 139 -3.59 8.52 15.05
CA GLU A 139 -3.24 8.20 16.44
C GLU A 139 -3.81 6.86 16.87
N ARG A 140 -5.05 6.54 16.48
CA ARG A 140 -5.66 5.22 16.74
C ARG A 140 -4.96 4.08 15.99
N ILE A 141 -4.53 4.30 14.75
CA ILE A 141 -3.78 3.30 13.97
C ILE A 141 -2.44 3.02 14.66
N VAL A 142 -1.73 4.07 15.08
CA VAL A 142 -0.43 3.96 15.74
C VAL A 142 -0.57 3.29 17.11
N SER A 143 -1.52 3.74 17.95
CA SER A 143 -1.68 3.23 19.31
C SER A 143 -2.12 1.77 19.37
N SER A 144 -2.74 1.26 18.30
CA SER A 144 -3.16 -0.14 18.20
C SER A 144 -2.09 -1.09 17.65
N GLY A 145 -0.90 -0.55 17.35
CA GLY A 145 0.23 -1.31 16.81
C GLY A 145 -0.10 -1.99 15.49
N LEU A 146 -0.96 -1.37 14.67
CA LEU A 146 -1.36 -1.92 13.37
C LEU A 146 -0.31 -1.60 12.31
N THR A 147 0.02 -2.63 11.53
CA THR A 147 0.82 -2.52 10.31
C THR A 147 0.19 -3.32 9.17
N LYS A 148 0.69 -3.20 7.93
CA LYS A 148 0.13 -3.86 6.73
C LYS A 148 -0.05 -5.38 6.90
N TYR A 149 0.91 -6.04 7.56
CA TYR A 149 0.95 -7.50 7.67
C TYR A 149 0.72 -8.05 9.08
N ASN A 150 0.89 -7.24 10.14
CA ASN A 150 0.66 -7.65 11.55
C ASN A 150 1.26 -9.04 11.92
N VAL A 151 2.41 -9.40 11.32
CA VAL A 151 3.12 -10.67 11.55
C VAL A 151 4.41 -10.42 12.31
N GLY A 152 4.87 -11.44 13.04
CA GLY A 152 6.04 -11.36 13.94
C GLY A 152 5.58 -11.19 15.39
N ALA A 153 6.10 -12.05 16.27
CA ALA A 153 5.72 -12.09 17.70
C ALA A 153 6.90 -11.77 18.63
N GLN A 154 8.10 -11.63 18.07
CA GLN A 154 9.30 -11.34 18.83
C GLN A 154 9.42 -9.84 19.07
N ALA A 155 9.72 -9.48 20.31
CA ALA A 155 10.18 -8.13 20.64
C ALA A 155 11.59 -7.92 20.08
N TRP A 156 11.89 -6.69 19.66
CA TRP A 156 13.25 -6.29 19.33
C TRP A 156 13.82 -5.45 20.46
N GLN A 157 15.07 -5.70 20.80
CA GLN A 157 15.81 -4.90 21.76
C GLN A 157 16.84 -4.09 21.00
N ARG A 158 16.76 -2.77 21.13
CA ARG A 158 17.73 -1.87 20.53
C ARG A 158 19.11 -2.14 21.14
N PRO A 159 20.17 -2.35 20.32
CA PRO A 159 21.51 -2.51 20.83
C PRO A 159 21.96 -1.29 21.63
N HIS A 160 22.49 -1.49 22.84
CA HIS A 160 22.88 -0.38 23.74
C HIS A 160 23.94 0.56 23.16
N HIS A 161 24.78 0.07 22.25
CA HIS A 161 25.82 0.86 21.59
C HIS A 161 25.31 1.64 20.36
N ALA A 162 24.09 1.35 19.88
CA ALA A 162 23.55 1.94 18.67
C ALA A 162 22.92 3.32 18.96
N THR A 163 23.66 4.38 18.63
CA THR A 163 23.21 5.77 18.79
C THR A 163 22.26 6.21 17.68
N HIS A 164 22.36 5.62 16.49
CA HIS A 164 21.48 5.87 15.35
C HIS A 164 21.12 4.56 14.64
N VAL A 165 19.83 4.26 14.52
CA VAL A 165 19.32 3.00 13.95
C VAL A 165 18.44 3.27 12.74
N ILE A 166 18.79 2.62 11.63
CA ILE A 166 18.09 2.71 10.35
C ILE A 166 17.45 1.37 10.02
N LEU A 167 16.15 1.37 9.72
CA LEU A 167 15.45 0.20 9.17
C LEU A 167 15.38 0.26 7.64
N VAL A 168 15.79 -0.82 7.00
CA VAL A 168 15.64 -1.05 5.56
C VAL A 168 14.70 -2.24 5.34
N PRO A 169 13.41 -2.01 5.03
CA PRO A 169 12.47 -3.08 4.73
C PRO A 169 12.61 -3.54 3.28
N GLY A 170 12.86 -4.83 3.08
CA GLY A 170 12.85 -5.47 1.77
C GLY A 170 11.44 -5.51 1.16
N GLN A 171 11.39 -5.48 -0.16
CA GLN A 171 10.18 -5.58 -0.96
C GLN A 171 10.23 -6.80 -1.88
N VAL A 172 9.11 -7.21 -2.44
CA VAL A 172 9.13 -8.19 -3.54
C VAL A 172 9.64 -7.45 -4.79
N GLU A 173 10.78 -7.82 -5.35
CA GLU A 173 11.41 -7.07 -6.46
C GLU A 173 10.53 -6.99 -7.72
N SER A 174 9.59 -7.92 -7.90
CA SER A 174 8.61 -7.90 -8.99
C SER A 174 7.33 -7.11 -8.70
N ASP A 175 7.27 -6.39 -7.57
CA ASP A 175 6.13 -5.54 -7.22
C ASP A 175 5.99 -4.37 -8.19
N ALA A 176 4.76 -4.10 -8.63
CA ALA A 176 4.47 -3.01 -9.57
C ALA A 176 4.87 -1.64 -9.02
N SER A 177 4.83 -1.45 -7.69
CA SER A 177 5.31 -0.21 -7.05
C SER A 177 6.81 0.02 -7.22
N ILE A 178 7.62 -1.02 -7.46
CA ILE A 178 9.03 -0.85 -7.83
C ILE A 178 9.11 -0.53 -9.31
N ALA A 179 8.46 -1.33 -10.17
CA ALA A 179 8.52 -1.17 -11.62
C ALA A 179 8.05 0.22 -12.11
N PHE A 180 7.08 0.84 -11.42
CA PHE A 180 6.51 2.13 -11.79
C PHE A 180 6.81 3.26 -10.81
N GLY A 181 7.44 2.96 -9.67
CA GLY A 181 7.77 3.94 -8.64
C GLY A 181 9.26 4.09 -8.39
N ALA A 182 10.11 3.21 -8.89
CA ALA A 182 11.56 3.34 -8.80
C ALA A 182 12.16 3.70 -10.17
N THR A 183 13.24 4.48 -10.17
CA THR A 183 13.97 4.84 -11.38
C THR A 183 15.17 3.92 -11.57
N ASP A 184 16.30 4.27 -10.94
CA ASP A 184 17.61 3.63 -11.21
C ASP A 184 17.88 2.45 -10.27
N LEU A 185 17.35 2.50 -9.05
CA LEU A 185 17.56 1.49 -8.03
C LEU A 185 16.29 0.64 -7.92
N GLN A 186 16.37 -0.65 -8.27
CA GLN A 186 15.18 -1.53 -8.31
C GLN A 186 15.33 -2.83 -7.50
N HIS A 187 16.46 -3.01 -6.81
CA HIS A 187 16.78 -4.25 -6.09
C HIS A 187 17.02 -4.00 -4.60
N ASN A 188 16.61 -4.96 -3.76
CA ASN A 188 16.73 -4.85 -2.30
C ASN A 188 18.19 -4.70 -1.86
N MET A 189 19.10 -5.48 -2.44
CA MET A 189 20.53 -5.40 -2.10
C MET A 189 21.19 -4.14 -2.63
N ALA A 190 20.72 -3.59 -3.74
CA ALA A 190 21.18 -2.29 -4.19
C ALA A 190 20.77 -1.18 -3.21
N LEU A 191 19.55 -1.25 -2.66
CA LEU A 191 19.06 -0.32 -1.65
C LEU A 191 19.90 -0.44 -0.39
N LEU A 192 20.09 -1.66 0.12
CA LEU A 192 20.85 -1.89 1.34
C LEU A 192 22.31 -1.40 1.23
N ARG A 193 22.94 -1.63 0.07
CA ARG A 193 24.28 -1.07 -0.24
C ARG A 193 24.29 0.45 -0.25
N ALA A 194 23.30 1.08 -0.88
CA ALA A 194 23.21 2.53 -0.94
C ALA A 194 23.00 3.15 0.45
N VAL A 195 22.15 2.54 1.28
CA VAL A 195 21.91 2.96 2.67
C VAL A 195 23.19 2.83 3.49
N ARG A 196 23.87 1.68 3.44
CA ARG A 196 25.14 1.48 4.15
C ARG A 196 26.20 2.49 3.71
N LYS A 197 26.33 2.73 2.41
CA LYS A 197 27.30 3.69 1.87
C LYS A 197 27.03 5.12 2.36
N ALA A 198 25.75 5.52 2.43
CA ALA A 198 25.36 6.84 2.89
C ALA A 198 25.47 7.00 4.42
N ASN A 199 25.36 5.89 5.17
CA ASN A 199 25.30 5.87 6.63
C ASN A 199 26.30 4.85 7.20
N PRO A 200 27.62 5.09 7.08
CA PRO A 200 28.64 4.10 7.46
C PRO A 200 28.58 3.73 8.96
N GLU A 201 28.34 4.70 9.83
CA GLU A 201 28.34 4.53 11.30
C GLU A 201 26.98 4.14 11.89
N ALA A 202 25.91 4.12 11.08
CA ALA A 202 24.58 3.80 11.56
C ALA A 202 24.43 2.29 11.81
N TYR A 203 23.60 1.93 12.79
CA TYR A 203 23.16 0.56 12.98
C TYR A 203 22.03 0.25 12.00
N VAL A 204 22.33 -0.51 10.95
CA VAL A 204 21.40 -0.81 9.86
C VAL A 204 20.73 -2.15 10.09
N LEU A 205 19.41 -2.15 10.21
CA LEU A 205 18.56 -3.33 10.25
C LEU A 205 18.03 -3.61 8.85
N TYR A 206 18.23 -4.83 8.34
CA TYR A 206 17.52 -5.30 7.15
C TYR A 206 16.33 -6.18 7.57
N LYS A 207 15.12 -5.82 7.14
CA LYS A 207 13.93 -6.65 7.32
C LYS A 207 13.50 -7.26 5.99
N PRO A 208 13.78 -8.55 5.72
CA PRO A 208 13.31 -9.19 4.50
C PRO A 208 11.78 -9.17 4.40
N HIS A 209 11.25 -9.12 3.18
CA HIS A 209 9.79 -9.11 2.97
C HIS A 209 9.16 -10.42 3.49
N PRO A 210 8.03 -10.38 4.23
CA PRO A 210 7.50 -11.57 4.86
C PRO A 210 7.05 -12.65 3.86
N ASP A 211 6.57 -12.28 2.67
CA ASP A 211 6.24 -13.26 1.62
C ASP A 211 7.48 -13.99 1.07
N VAL A 212 8.66 -13.35 1.10
CA VAL A 212 9.94 -13.96 0.72
C VAL A 212 10.39 -14.93 1.82
N VAL A 213 10.32 -14.49 3.08
CA VAL A 213 10.61 -15.35 4.26
C VAL A 213 9.70 -16.58 4.29
N ALA A 214 8.41 -16.40 3.96
CA ALA A 214 7.43 -17.48 3.91
C ALA A 214 7.59 -18.42 2.69
N ARG A 215 8.53 -18.12 1.78
CA ARG A 215 8.77 -18.79 0.48
C ARG A 215 7.56 -18.77 -0.46
N LEU A 216 6.75 -17.72 -0.35
CA LEU A 216 5.58 -17.47 -1.21
C LEU A 216 5.96 -16.63 -2.44
N ARG A 217 7.15 -16.02 -2.42
CA ARG A 217 7.77 -15.31 -3.54
C ARG A 217 9.25 -15.70 -3.68
N LYS A 218 9.81 -15.48 -4.88
CA LYS A 218 11.25 -15.65 -5.13
C LYS A 218 12.05 -14.69 -4.23
N LEU A 219 13.22 -15.14 -3.80
CA LEU A 219 14.23 -14.24 -3.22
C LEU A 219 14.62 -13.20 -4.28
N GLY A 220 14.84 -11.95 -3.85
CA GLY A 220 15.53 -10.97 -4.67
C GLY A 220 16.99 -11.36 -4.92
N GLN A 221 17.64 -10.60 -5.78
CA GLN A 221 19.03 -10.87 -6.16
C GLN A 221 19.98 -10.70 -4.95
N ASP A 222 20.80 -11.72 -4.66
CA ASP A 222 21.82 -11.76 -3.61
C ASP A 222 21.33 -11.46 -2.17
N GLU A 223 20.04 -11.63 -1.88
CA GLU A 223 19.49 -11.34 -0.54
C GLU A 223 20.08 -12.21 0.58
N ASP A 224 20.61 -13.38 0.25
CA ASP A 224 21.36 -14.24 1.17
C ASP A 224 22.68 -13.62 1.66
N HIS A 225 23.13 -12.55 1.01
CA HIS A 225 24.31 -11.78 1.38
C HIS A 225 23.98 -10.45 2.08
N ALA A 226 22.73 -10.23 2.51
CA ALA A 226 22.30 -9.00 3.18
C ALA A 226 23.20 -8.62 4.38
N GLN A 227 23.67 -9.61 5.15
CA GLN A 227 24.55 -9.44 6.32
C GLN A 227 25.88 -8.73 5.99
N ARG A 228 26.29 -8.66 4.71
CA ARG A 228 27.48 -7.89 4.31
C ARG A 228 27.26 -6.38 4.36
N TRP A 229 26.01 -5.94 4.40
CA TRP A 229 25.62 -4.54 4.24
C TRP A 229 24.81 -4.00 5.42
N CYS A 230 24.33 -4.86 6.31
CA CYS A 230 23.58 -4.49 7.51
C CYS A 230 24.21 -5.11 8.77
N ASP A 231 23.93 -4.53 9.93
CA ASP A 231 24.37 -5.06 11.22
C ASP A 231 23.50 -6.24 11.69
N GLU A 232 22.20 -6.21 11.35
CA GLU A 232 21.25 -7.25 11.77
C GLU A 232 20.18 -7.52 10.71
N VAL A 233 19.81 -8.80 10.53
CA VAL A 233 18.70 -9.23 9.67
C VAL A 233 17.51 -9.67 10.55
N VAL A 234 16.41 -8.90 10.54
CA VAL A 234 15.29 -9.02 11.51
C VAL A 234 14.03 -9.65 10.90
N ALA A 235 14.12 -10.93 10.48
CA ALA A 235 13.03 -11.63 9.81
C ALA A 235 11.79 -11.89 10.71
N GLY A 236 12.00 -12.31 11.96
CA GLY A 236 10.93 -12.77 12.89
C GLY A 236 10.22 -11.68 13.70
N ILE A 237 10.71 -10.44 13.61
CA ILE A 237 10.28 -9.32 14.44
C ILE A 237 9.06 -8.61 13.82
N GLY A 238 8.10 -8.22 14.65
CA GLY A 238 6.96 -7.41 14.20
C GLY A 238 7.37 -6.05 13.64
N MET A 239 6.79 -5.63 12.52
CA MET A 239 7.08 -4.31 11.93
C MET A 239 6.78 -3.17 12.90
N ASP A 240 5.71 -3.26 13.68
CA ASP A 240 5.35 -2.24 14.68
C ASP A 240 6.44 -2.04 15.74
N ALA A 241 6.98 -3.14 16.28
CA ALA A 241 8.07 -3.09 17.26
C ALA A 241 9.34 -2.45 16.68
N LEU A 242 9.68 -2.78 15.43
CA LEU A 242 10.81 -2.16 14.73
C LEU A 242 10.57 -0.66 14.53
N LEU A 243 9.42 -0.29 13.95
CA LEU A 243 9.07 1.11 13.71
C LEU A 243 9.00 1.93 14.99
N HIS A 244 8.76 1.32 16.15
CA HIS A 244 8.84 2.04 17.43
C HIS A 244 10.30 2.32 17.82
N GLY A 245 11.17 1.31 17.71
CA GLY A 245 12.53 1.35 18.25
C GLY A 245 13.61 1.97 17.36
N VAL A 246 13.38 2.11 16.05
CA VAL A 246 14.33 2.72 15.10
C VAL A 246 14.20 4.24 15.03
N ASP A 247 15.23 4.92 14.52
CA ASP A 247 15.22 6.38 14.35
C ASP A 247 14.71 6.77 12.97
N GLU A 248 15.17 6.04 11.94
CA GLU A 248 14.81 6.31 10.55
C GLU A 248 14.45 5.05 9.78
N VAL A 249 13.72 5.23 8.68
CA VAL A 249 13.34 4.15 7.77
C VAL A 249 13.72 4.54 6.35
N HIS A 250 14.54 3.72 5.71
CA HIS A 250 15.04 3.96 4.36
C HIS A 250 14.40 2.95 3.40
N VAL A 251 13.65 3.46 2.43
CA VAL A 251 12.76 2.65 1.58
C VAL A 251 13.01 2.91 0.11
N LEU A 252 12.65 1.93 -0.73
CA LEU A 252 12.44 2.18 -2.14
C LEU A 252 11.05 2.81 -2.35
N THR A 253 10.01 1.99 -2.31
CA THR A 253 8.62 2.40 -2.53
C THR A 253 7.64 1.73 -1.55
N SER A 254 8.17 1.05 -0.53
CA SER A 254 7.40 0.24 0.42
C SER A 254 6.36 1.06 1.16
N LEU A 255 5.19 0.48 1.44
CA LEU A 255 4.20 1.10 2.35
C LEU A 255 4.78 1.35 3.75
N ALA A 256 5.82 0.61 4.15
CA ALA A 256 6.49 0.78 5.44
C ALA A 256 7.01 2.21 5.67
N GLY A 257 7.39 2.94 4.61
CA GLY A 257 7.77 4.34 4.74
C GLY A 257 6.59 5.23 5.14
N PHE A 258 5.40 5.00 4.59
CA PHE A 258 4.19 5.69 5.05
C PHE A 258 3.86 5.33 6.50
N GLU A 259 3.96 4.05 6.88
CA GLU A 259 3.72 3.60 8.27
C GLU A 259 4.70 4.22 9.27
N ALA A 260 5.93 4.50 8.84
CA ALA A 260 6.94 5.21 9.59
C ALA A 260 6.60 6.71 9.74
N LEU A 261 6.13 7.36 8.67
CA LEU A 261 5.62 8.74 8.73
C LEU A 261 4.46 8.88 9.73
N LEU A 262 3.51 7.94 9.74
CA LEU A 262 2.40 7.95 10.73
C LEU A 262 2.90 7.96 12.18
N ARG A 263 4.08 7.40 12.44
CA ARG A 263 4.75 7.31 13.75
C ARG A 263 5.76 8.43 13.99
N GLY A 264 5.83 9.42 13.11
CA GLY A 264 6.76 10.55 13.22
C GLY A 264 8.23 10.16 13.05
N LYS A 265 8.53 9.06 12.37
CA LYS A 265 9.91 8.67 12.04
C LYS A 265 10.42 9.42 10.81
N THR A 266 11.72 9.67 10.77
CA THR A 266 12.39 10.18 9.56
C THR A 266 12.34 9.09 8.49
N VAL A 267 12.01 9.49 7.26
CA VAL A 267 11.90 8.56 6.13
C VAL A 267 12.71 9.06 4.94
N THR A 268 13.60 8.21 4.45
CA THR A 268 14.40 8.46 3.24
C THR A 268 13.88 7.58 2.11
N CYS A 269 13.50 8.18 0.98
CA CYS A 269 12.97 7.49 -0.19
C CYS A 269 14.02 7.44 -1.31
N TYR A 270 14.40 6.23 -1.71
CA TYR A 270 15.26 5.95 -2.86
C TYR A 270 14.47 5.70 -4.15
N GLY A 271 13.16 5.48 -4.04
CA GLY A 271 12.20 5.58 -5.13
C GLY A 271 11.25 6.75 -4.93
N GLN A 272 10.13 6.72 -5.65
CA GLN A 272 9.10 7.75 -5.68
C GLN A 272 7.72 7.19 -5.27
N PRO A 273 7.57 6.64 -4.05
CA PRO A 273 6.26 6.18 -3.57
C PRO A 273 5.27 7.34 -3.49
N PHE A 274 3.98 7.03 -3.33
CA PHE A 274 2.89 8.02 -3.32
C PHE A 274 3.06 9.14 -2.27
N TYR A 275 3.80 8.87 -1.19
CA TYR A 275 4.04 9.79 -0.07
C TYR A 275 5.36 10.58 -0.18
N ALA A 276 6.20 10.29 -1.18
CA ALA A 276 7.41 11.07 -1.47
C ALA A 276 7.10 12.35 -2.26
N GLY A 277 7.98 13.34 -2.22
CA GLY A 277 7.85 14.59 -2.99
C GLY A 277 6.96 15.66 -2.36
N TRP A 278 6.38 15.40 -1.18
CA TRP A 278 5.50 16.34 -0.47
C TRP A 278 6.18 17.09 0.67
N GLY A 279 7.51 16.97 0.80
CA GLY A 279 8.29 17.61 1.86
C GLY A 279 8.24 16.91 3.23
N LEU A 280 7.66 15.71 3.30
CA LEU A 280 7.59 14.87 4.51
C LEU A 280 8.71 13.81 4.58
N THR A 281 9.44 13.63 3.48
CA THR A 281 10.49 12.62 3.31
C THR A 281 11.77 13.27 2.81
N HIS A 282 12.91 12.62 3.05
CA HIS A 282 14.14 12.91 2.32
C HIS A 282 14.15 12.10 1.02
N ASP A 283 13.91 12.76 -0.10
CA ASP A 283 13.84 12.09 -1.40
C ASP A 283 15.20 12.13 -2.09
N ILE A 284 15.82 10.95 -2.28
CA ILE A 284 17.08 10.81 -3.02
C ILE A 284 16.86 11.09 -4.51
N VAL A 285 15.69 10.71 -5.03
CA VAL A 285 15.25 11.01 -6.39
C VAL A 285 14.07 12.00 -6.32
N PRO A 286 14.29 13.30 -6.58
CA PRO A 286 13.24 14.31 -6.51
C PRO A 286 12.08 14.00 -7.45
N HIS A 287 10.84 14.28 -7.01
CA HIS A 287 9.64 14.10 -7.84
C HIS A 287 9.25 15.42 -8.52
N LEU A 288 9.52 15.55 -9.82
CA LEU A 288 9.40 16.82 -10.54
C LEU A 288 7.97 17.40 -10.60
N ARG A 289 6.92 16.56 -10.57
CA ARG A 289 5.52 17.04 -10.62
C ARG A 289 4.96 17.46 -9.25
N ARG A 290 5.58 17.03 -8.15
CA ARG A 290 5.05 17.28 -6.79
C ARG A 290 5.80 18.48 -6.21
N THR A 291 5.16 19.64 -6.26
CA THR A 291 5.77 20.92 -5.86
C THR A 291 5.18 21.48 -4.56
N ARG A 292 4.02 20.98 -4.14
CA ARG A 292 3.36 21.37 -2.88
C ARG A 292 4.03 20.67 -1.69
N ARG A 293 4.18 21.40 -0.59
CA ARG A 293 4.51 20.82 0.72
C ARG A 293 3.24 20.53 1.49
N LEU A 294 3.19 19.36 2.13
CA LEU A 294 2.07 18.92 2.96
C LEU A 294 2.50 18.77 4.42
N GLN A 295 1.55 18.98 5.32
CA GLN A 295 1.60 18.47 6.67
C GLN A 295 1.21 16.99 6.68
N LEU A 296 1.67 16.25 7.69
CA LEU A 296 1.39 14.82 7.80
C LEU A 296 -0.12 14.53 7.82
N ASP A 297 -0.91 15.36 8.52
CA ASP A 297 -2.36 15.16 8.60
C ASP A 297 -3.09 15.46 7.27
N GLU A 298 -2.54 16.32 6.40
CA GLU A 298 -3.05 16.49 5.03
C GLU A 298 -2.81 15.24 4.18
N LEU A 299 -1.59 14.67 4.27
CA LEU A 299 -1.28 13.40 3.61
C LEU A 299 -2.20 12.28 4.12
N VAL A 300 -2.40 12.17 5.44
CA VAL A 300 -3.30 11.18 6.04
C VAL A 300 -4.74 11.37 5.57
N ALA A 301 -5.25 12.60 5.52
CA ALA A 301 -6.60 12.88 5.03
C ALA A 301 -6.78 12.39 3.58
N GLY A 302 -5.84 12.73 2.69
CA GLY A 302 -5.90 12.28 1.31
C GLY A 302 -5.82 10.75 1.19
N VAL A 303 -4.85 10.14 1.86
CA VAL A 303 -4.49 8.73 1.71
C VAL A 303 -5.47 7.79 2.40
N LEU A 304 -6.00 8.15 3.57
CA LEU A 304 -6.84 7.25 4.40
C LEU A 304 -8.30 7.66 4.49
N LEU A 305 -8.67 8.90 4.22
CA LEU A 305 -10.08 9.34 4.33
C LEU A 305 -10.76 9.49 2.98
N LEU A 306 -10.07 10.08 2.01
CA LEU A 306 -10.70 10.55 0.77
C LEU A 306 -10.43 9.66 -0.44
N TYR A 307 -9.23 9.08 -0.56
CA TYR A 307 -8.85 8.30 -1.73
C TYR A 307 -9.40 6.86 -1.75
N PRO A 308 -9.33 6.07 -0.66
CA PRO A 308 -9.81 4.69 -0.67
C PRO A 308 -11.30 4.58 -0.32
N LEU A 309 -11.91 3.48 -0.76
CA LEU A 309 -13.15 2.93 -0.23
C LEU A 309 -12.83 1.90 0.86
N TYR A 310 -13.73 1.75 1.83
CA TYR A 310 -13.64 0.71 2.84
C TYR A 310 -14.86 -0.20 2.80
N LEU A 311 -14.62 -1.50 2.78
CA LEU A 311 -15.65 -2.52 2.67
C LEU A 311 -15.78 -3.28 3.99
N SER A 312 -16.97 -3.27 4.58
CA SER A 312 -17.24 -4.08 5.76
C SER A 312 -17.12 -5.57 5.47
N ARG A 313 -16.59 -6.30 6.43
CA ARG A 313 -16.61 -7.77 6.45
C ARG A 313 -17.93 -8.32 6.98
N ALA A 314 -18.65 -7.57 7.81
CA ALA A 314 -19.86 -8.03 8.49
C ALA A 314 -21.12 -7.91 7.62
N ASN A 315 -21.28 -6.79 6.91
CA ASN A 315 -22.56 -6.43 6.28
C ASN A 315 -22.45 -6.08 4.78
N LYS A 316 -21.30 -6.33 4.14
CA LYS A 316 -21.07 -6.17 2.68
C LYS A 316 -21.42 -4.77 2.13
N ARG A 317 -21.36 -3.72 2.96
CA ARG A 317 -21.51 -2.31 2.55
C ARG A 317 -20.21 -1.54 2.65
N LEU A 318 -20.21 -0.37 2.02
CA LEU A 318 -19.20 0.65 2.27
C LEU A 318 -19.31 1.14 3.72
N VAL A 319 -18.15 1.40 4.32
CA VAL A 319 -18.02 1.92 5.68
C VAL A 319 -16.98 3.02 5.72
N THR A 320 -16.94 3.75 6.83
CA THR A 320 -15.89 4.73 7.08
C THR A 320 -14.56 4.05 7.41
N PRO A 321 -13.41 4.72 7.21
CA PRO A 321 -12.11 4.23 7.66
C PRO A 321 -12.07 3.90 9.16
N GLU A 322 -12.76 4.68 9.99
CA GLU A 322 -12.85 4.45 11.43
C GLU A 322 -13.57 3.13 11.75
N GLN A 323 -14.70 2.87 11.08
CA GLN A 323 -15.43 1.61 11.22
C GLN A 323 -14.61 0.43 10.68
N ALA A 324 -13.87 0.63 9.58
CA ALA A 324 -12.97 -0.40 9.05
C ALA A 324 -11.84 -0.71 10.04
N LEU A 325 -11.30 0.31 10.71
CA LEU A 325 -10.33 0.13 11.80
C LEU A 325 -10.93 -0.66 12.96
N ASP A 326 -12.16 -0.34 13.40
CA ASP A 326 -12.85 -1.09 14.45
C ASP A 326 -13.03 -2.56 14.09
N GLU A 327 -13.46 -2.85 12.85
CA GLU A 327 -13.58 -4.21 12.35
C GLU A 327 -12.24 -4.94 12.29
N LEU A 328 -11.17 -4.25 11.90
CA LEU A 328 -9.82 -4.80 11.85
C LEU A 328 -9.30 -5.16 13.25
N LEU A 329 -9.52 -4.28 14.23
CA LEU A 329 -9.12 -4.51 15.62
C LEU A 329 -9.91 -5.65 16.26
N ALA A 330 -11.23 -5.66 16.07
CA ALA A 330 -12.07 -6.76 16.54
C ALA A 330 -11.65 -8.09 15.91
N TRP A 331 -11.24 -8.08 14.64
CA TRP A 331 -10.73 -9.26 13.98
C TRP A 331 -9.35 -9.69 14.50
N LYS A 332 -8.42 -8.75 14.74
CA LYS A 332 -7.10 -9.00 15.35
C LYS A 332 -7.24 -9.69 16.71
N ALA A 333 -8.12 -9.17 17.56
CA ALA A 333 -8.41 -9.74 18.88
C ALA A 333 -8.94 -11.18 18.80
N ARG A 334 -9.80 -11.48 17.82
CA ARG A 334 -10.34 -12.84 17.61
C ARG A 334 -9.28 -13.83 17.12
N VAL A 335 -8.36 -13.39 16.27
CA VAL A 335 -7.30 -14.26 15.69
C VAL A 335 -6.16 -14.49 16.67
N ALA A 336 -5.82 -13.51 17.51
CA ALA A 336 -4.77 -13.63 18.52
C ALA A 336 -5.00 -14.77 19.53
N GLY A 337 -6.21 -15.34 19.60
CA GLY A 337 -6.53 -16.51 20.43
C GLY A 337 -6.48 -17.87 19.73
N LYS A 338 -6.33 -17.96 18.41
CA LYS A 338 -6.33 -19.23 17.64
C LYS A 338 -5.54 -19.09 16.34
N THR A 339 -4.34 -19.67 16.25
CA THR A 339 -3.71 -19.95 14.94
C THR A 339 -4.39 -21.19 14.36
N PRO A 340 -5.22 -21.08 13.32
CA PRO A 340 -5.94 -22.24 12.84
C PRO A 340 -4.97 -23.16 12.08
N TRP A 341 -4.86 -24.42 12.50
CA TRP A 341 -4.05 -25.48 11.86
C TRP A 341 -4.24 -25.58 10.32
N TRP A 342 -5.41 -25.20 9.80
CA TRP A 342 -5.70 -25.18 8.37
C TRP A 342 -4.91 -24.12 7.61
N GLN A 343 -4.41 -23.05 8.25
CA GLN A 343 -3.55 -22.06 7.61
C GLN A 343 -2.16 -22.65 7.29
N GLU A 344 -1.64 -23.56 8.12
CA GLU A 344 -0.40 -24.27 7.83
C GLU A 344 -0.57 -25.28 6.71
N ILE A 345 -1.68 -26.02 6.72
CA ILE A 345 -2.06 -26.95 5.64
C ILE A 345 -2.27 -26.18 4.33
N TYR A 346 -2.96 -25.04 4.37
CA TYR A 346 -3.20 -24.22 3.19
C TYR A 346 -1.93 -23.58 2.64
N ARG A 347 -1.02 -23.09 3.51
CA ARG A 347 0.33 -22.64 3.11
C ARG A 347 1.13 -23.78 2.50
N PHE A 348 0.99 -25.01 3.00
CA PHE A 348 1.58 -26.20 2.38
C PHE A 348 0.99 -26.48 0.97
N PHE A 349 -0.33 -26.35 0.78
CA PHE A 349 -0.95 -26.48 -0.54
C PHE A 349 -0.54 -25.37 -1.52
N LEU A 350 -0.48 -24.10 -1.07
CA LEU A 350 0.02 -22.97 -1.87
C LEU A 350 1.48 -23.19 -2.31
N ARG A 351 2.34 -23.65 -1.39
CA ARG A 351 3.74 -24.03 -1.67
C ARG A 351 3.87 -25.15 -2.70
N ARG A 352 2.93 -26.09 -2.74
CA ARG A 352 2.98 -27.32 -3.56
C ARG A 352 2.35 -27.16 -4.94
N PHE A 353 1.29 -26.36 -5.07
CA PHE A 353 0.45 -26.36 -6.28
C PHE A 353 0.32 -25.01 -6.99
N ILE A 354 0.60 -23.89 -6.33
CA ILE A 354 0.48 -22.55 -6.94
C ILE A 354 1.84 -21.97 -7.36
N GLY A 355 2.94 -22.66 -7.03
CA GLY A 355 4.22 -22.57 -7.74
C GLY A 355 4.71 -21.16 -8.04
N VAL A 356 5.62 -20.67 -7.20
CA VAL A 356 6.58 -19.57 -7.44
C VAL A 356 6.58 -19.08 -8.90
N ARG A 357 5.83 -18.00 -9.19
CA ARG A 357 6.02 -17.20 -10.40
C ARG A 357 6.96 -16.05 -10.10
#